data_AF-A0A7L4TH79-F1
#
_entry.id   AF-A0A7L4TH79-F1
#
_cell.length_a   1.000
_cell.length_b   1.000
_cell.length_c   1.000
_cell.angle_alpha   90.00
_cell.angle_beta   90.00
_cell.angle_gamma   90.00
#
_symmetry.space_group_name_H-M   'P 1'
#
loop_
_entity.id
_entity.type
_entity.pdbx_description
1 polymer ?
#
loop_
_entity_poly.entity_id
_entity_poly.type
_entity_poly.pdbx_seq_one_letter_code
_entity_poly.pdbx_strand_id
1 'polypeptide(L)'
;VFAGLAENHGFDATLPWSELPVKARKLVLHGDGDPVMISYRNRFGRVRTYSQNYEGVLHYVRRRYDEAETDSARSRWGQYLREVPCRDCHGKRLKPTSLAVTVGGRNIAEVSDMSIGEASEFLNALTLTEREATIAGRVIKEVRARLRFLVDVGLDYLTFSRSAGTL
;
A
#
# COMPACT_ATOMS: atom_id res chain seq x y z
N VAL A 1 15.33 24.06 10.19
CA VAL A 1 15.76 23.02 9.24
C VAL A 1 15.65 23.51 7.81
N PHE A 2 14.44 23.73 7.26
CA PHE A 2 14.29 24.14 5.85
C PHE A 2 15.00 25.46 5.48
N ALA A 3 14.99 26.47 6.36
CA ALA A 3 15.75 27.70 6.15
C ALA A 3 17.27 27.44 6.07
N GLY A 4 17.82 26.61 6.95
CA GLY A 4 19.25 26.23 6.90
C GLY A 4 19.58 25.37 5.68
N LEU A 5 18.65 24.52 5.23
CA LEU A 5 18.80 23.74 3.99
C LEU A 5 18.81 24.64 2.75
N ALA A 6 17.95 25.67 2.74
CA ALA A 6 17.92 26.71 1.72
C ALA A 6 19.22 27.52 1.66
N GLU A 7 19.75 27.93 2.80
CA GLU A 7 21.04 28.64 2.90
C GLU A 7 22.21 27.78 2.41
N ASN A 8 22.27 26.51 2.81
CA ASN A 8 23.35 25.60 2.43
C ASN A 8 23.36 25.27 0.92
N HIS A 9 22.20 25.14 0.29
CA HIS A 9 22.08 24.68 -1.11
C HIS A 9 21.61 25.77 -2.08
N GLY A 10 21.48 27.01 -1.61
CA GLY A 10 21.17 28.17 -2.45
C GLY A 10 19.81 28.12 -3.12
N PHE A 11 18.75 27.75 -2.39
CA PHE A 11 17.36 27.84 -2.88
C PHE A 11 16.48 28.66 -1.95
N ASP A 12 15.43 29.27 -2.48
CA ASP A 12 14.48 30.05 -1.68
C ASP A 12 13.41 29.14 -1.05
N ALA A 13 13.37 29.09 0.29
CA ALA A 13 12.41 28.29 1.05
C ALA A 13 11.00 28.90 1.12
N THR A 14 10.80 30.13 0.64
CA THR A 14 9.50 30.82 0.64
C THR A 14 8.70 30.59 -0.64
N LEU A 15 9.35 30.06 -1.69
CA LEU A 15 8.69 29.74 -2.95
C LEU A 15 7.63 28.65 -2.78
N PRO A 16 6.51 28.72 -3.53
CA PRO A 16 5.56 27.62 -3.64
C PRO A 16 6.25 26.31 -4.07
N TRP A 17 5.79 25.18 -3.54
CA TRP A 17 6.40 23.86 -3.82
C TRP A 17 6.51 23.53 -5.32
N SER A 18 5.52 23.95 -6.11
CA SER A 18 5.49 23.80 -7.57
C SER A 18 6.62 24.55 -8.27
N GLU A 19 7.03 25.69 -7.73
CA GLU A 19 8.05 26.60 -8.30
C GLU A 19 9.47 26.27 -7.83
N LEU A 20 9.61 25.47 -6.78
CA LEU A 20 10.91 25.02 -6.30
C LEU A 20 11.67 24.24 -7.39
N PRO A 21 12.99 24.48 -7.54
CA PRO A 21 13.83 23.68 -8.43
C PRO A 21 13.73 22.18 -8.13
N VAL A 22 13.77 21.34 -9.16
CA VAL A 22 13.67 19.88 -9.00
C VAL A 22 14.73 19.33 -8.04
N LYS A 23 15.94 19.90 -8.07
CA LYS A 23 17.02 19.56 -7.14
C LYS A 23 16.65 19.87 -5.68
N ALA A 24 16.09 21.06 -5.41
CA ALA A 24 15.64 21.45 -4.09
C ALA A 24 14.50 20.56 -3.57
N ARG A 25 13.51 20.24 -4.42
CA ARG A 25 12.44 19.29 -4.06
C ARG A 25 12.98 17.91 -3.70
N LYS A 26 13.89 17.36 -4.51
CA LYS A 26 14.52 16.06 -4.24
C LYS A 26 15.29 16.08 -2.92
N LEU A 27 16.05 17.15 -2.68
CA LEU A 27 16.81 17.35 -1.46
C LEU A 27 15.89 17.37 -0.22
N VAL A 28 14.77 18.11 -0.28
CA VAL A 28 13.79 18.14 0.80
C VAL A 28 13.19 16.73 1.06
N LEU A 29 12.87 15.99 0.00
CA LEU A 29 12.21 14.69 0.13
C LEU A 29 13.15 13.57 0.61
N HIS A 30 14.34 13.49 0.01
CA HIS A 30 15.27 12.37 0.21
C HIS A 30 16.41 12.70 1.17
N GLY A 31 16.68 13.98 1.41
CA GLY A 31 17.91 14.42 2.05
C GLY A 31 19.12 14.12 1.17
N ASP A 32 20.26 14.62 1.61
CA ASP A 32 21.59 14.30 1.09
C ASP A 32 22.50 13.70 2.17
N GLY A 33 22.02 13.63 3.42
CA GLY A 33 22.79 13.18 4.57
C GLY A 33 23.81 14.22 5.06
N ASP A 34 23.90 15.38 4.41
CA ASP A 34 24.83 16.42 4.78
C ASP A 34 24.38 17.12 6.08
N PRO A 35 25.34 17.58 6.89
CA PRO A 35 25.05 18.36 8.09
C PRO A 35 24.39 19.69 7.73
N VAL A 36 23.14 19.86 8.14
CA VAL A 36 22.44 21.14 8.04
C VAL A 36 22.63 21.92 9.33
N MET A 37 23.07 23.18 9.19
CA MET A 37 23.19 24.09 10.32
C MET A 37 21.81 24.61 10.71
N ILE A 38 21.39 24.30 11.93
CA ILE A 38 20.10 24.72 12.48
C ILE A 38 20.37 25.76 13.57
N SER A 39 19.98 26.99 13.30
CA SER A 39 19.90 28.04 14.30
C SER A 39 18.46 28.16 14.79
N TYR A 40 18.27 28.20 16.11
CA TYR A 40 16.97 28.52 16.70
C TYR A 40 17.15 29.38 17.95
N ARG A 41 16.19 30.28 18.17
CA ARG A 41 16.10 31.06 19.40
C ARG A 41 15.26 30.29 20.40
N ASN A 42 15.82 29.98 21.57
CA ASN A 42 15.06 29.32 22.62
C ASN A 42 14.07 30.29 23.29
N ARG A 43 13.18 29.75 24.13
CA ARG A 43 12.20 30.55 24.90
C ARG A 43 12.81 31.63 25.81
N PHE A 44 14.11 31.55 26.09
CA PHE A 44 14.86 32.47 26.94
C PHE A 44 15.71 33.48 26.12
N GLY A 45 15.48 33.59 24.81
CA GLY A 45 16.15 34.55 23.93
C GLY A 45 17.56 34.19 23.48
N ARG A 46 18.14 33.07 23.95
CA ARG A 46 19.47 32.62 23.51
C ARG A 46 19.36 31.92 22.16
N VAL A 47 20.23 32.31 21.22
CA VAL A 47 20.40 31.62 19.94
C VAL A 47 21.30 30.42 20.15
N ARG A 48 20.84 29.23 19.76
CA ARG A 48 21.67 28.02 19.70
C ARG A 48 21.79 27.59 18.26
N THR A 49 23.02 27.27 17.86
CA THR A 49 23.34 26.71 16.55
C THR A 49 23.90 25.31 16.77
N TYR A 50 23.34 24.33 16.07
CA TYR A 50 23.87 22.98 16.04
C TYR A 50 23.78 22.41 14.64
N SER A 51 24.66 21.46 14.35
CA SER A 51 24.67 20.72 13.09
C SER A 51 23.87 19.43 13.27
N GLN A 52 23.01 19.12 12.31
CA GLN A 52 22.27 17.86 12.27
C GLN A 52 22.17 17.37 10.83
N ASN A 53 22.47 16.09 10.62
CA ASN A 53 22.29 15.47 9.31
C ASN A 53 20.80 15.43 8.97
N TYR A 54 20.47 15.88 7.77
CA TYR A 54 19.08 15.89 7.31
C TYR A 54 18.77 14.61 6.53
N GLU A 55 17.96 13.74 7.13
CA GLU A 55 17.58 12.44 6.53
C GLU A 55 16.54 12.55 5.41
N GLY A 56 15.89 13.71 5.23
CA GLY A 56 14.80 13.89 4.27
C GLY A 56 13.41 13.54 4.82
N VAL A 57 12.38 14.24 4.33
CA VAL A 57 10.99 14.05 4.81
C VAL A 57 10.48 12.63 4.60
N LEU A 58 10.77 12.00 3.45
CA LEU A 58 10.26 10.66 3.13
C LEU A 58 10.83 9.60 4.08
N HIS A 59 12.15 9.64 4.31
CA HIS A 59 12.82 8.72 5.22
C HIS A 59 12.37 8.96 6.67
N TYR A 60 12.24 10.22 7.08
CA TYR A 60 11.72 10.59 8.39
C TYR A 60 10.31 10.01 8.64
N VAL A 61 9.36 10.23 7.72
CA VAL A 61 7.99 9.73 7.85
C VAL A 61 7.96 8.20 7.87
N ARG A 62 8.72 7.55 6.98
CA ARG A 62 8.77 6.09 6.91
C ARG A 62 9.34 5.48 8.19
N ARG A 63 10.48 5.99 8.66
CA ARG A 63 11.13 5.54 9.89
C ARG A 63 10.23 5.73 11.10
N ARG A 64 9.58 6.90 11.24
CA ARG A 64 8.64 7.18 12.32
C ARG A 64 7.41 6.28 12.31
N TYR A 65 6.94 5.86 11.15
CA TYR A 65 5.86 4.89 11.03
C TYR A 65 6.30 3.48 11.43
N ASP A 66 7.49 3.05 10.99
CA ASP A 66 8.02 1.71 11.27
C ASP A 66 8.41 1.55 12.75
N GLU A 67 9.04 2.56 13.36
CA GLU A 67 9.46 2.61 14.78
C GLU A 67 8.31 2.97 15.75
N ALA A 68 7.08 3.18 15.27
CA ALA A 68 5.97 3.56 16.13
C ALA A 68 5.55 2.42 17.08
N GLU A 69 5.67 2.66 18.39
CA GLU A 69 5.24 1.74 19.45
C GLU A 69 3.77 1.91 19.88
N THR A 70 3.11 2.99 19.45
CA THR A 70 1.70 3.27 19.79
C THR A 70 0.83 3.40 18.54
N ASP A 71 -0.44 3.01 18.65
CA ASP A 71 -1.42 3.11 17.56
C ASP A 71 -1.66 4.55 17.13
N SER A 72 -1.64 5.50 18.07
CA SER A 72 -1.80 6.92 17.77
C SER A 72 -0.63 7.48 16.95
N ALA A 73 0.62 7.09 17.28
CA ALA A 73 1.79 7.47 16.51
C ALA A 73 1.76 6.82 15.12
N ARG A 74 1.44 5.53 15.04
CA ARG A 74 1.35 4.79 13.77
C ARG A 74 0.29 5.40 12.86
N SER A 75 -0.89 5.73 13.40
CA SER A 75 -1.97 6.39 12.65
C SER A 75 -1.56 7.78 12.15
N ARG A 76 -0.95 8.61 13.02
CA ARG A 76 -0.47 9.96 12.64
C ARG A 76 0.46 9.95 11.44
N TRP A 77 1.42 9.03 11.41
CA TRP A 77 2.37 8.93 10.29
C TRP A 77 1.78 8.17 9.10
N GLY A 78 0.85 7.24 9.35
CA GLY A 78 0.14 6.47 8.33
C GLY A 78 -0.72 7.32 7.40
N GLN A 79 -1.20 8.49 7.84
CA GLN A 79 -1.97 9.44 7.01
C GLN A 79 -1.22 9.93 5.77
N TYR A 80 0.13 9.90 5.79
CA TYR A 80 0.96 10.30 4.65
C TYR A 80 1.33 9.12 3.75
N LEU A 81 0.94 7.90 4.13
CA LEU A 81 1.20 6.68 3.38
C LEU A 81 -0.06 6.27 2.62
N ARG A 82 0.15 5.52 1.54
CA ARG A 82 -0.92 4.84 0.80
C ARG A 82 -0.58 3.38 0.64
N GLU A 83 -1.61 2.55 0.64
CA GLU A 83 -1.45 1.16 0.25
C GLU A 83 -1.16 1.08 -1.26
N VAL A 84 -0.19 0.24 -1.60
CA VAL A 84 0.16 -0.07 -2.99
C VAL A 84 0.29 -1.58 -3.13
N PRO A 85 0.04 -2.15 -4.32
CA PRO A 85 0.26 -3.56 -4.54
C PRO A 85 1.70 -3.94 -4.17
N CYS A 86 1.82 -5.01 -3.39
CA CYS A 86 3.11 -5.60 -3.05
C CYS A 86 3.87 -5.95 -4.34
N ARG A 87 5.16 -5.62 -4.42
CA ARG A 87 5.97 -5.86 -5.62
C ARG A 87 6.21 -7.35 -5.88
N ASP A 88 6.25 -8.17 -4.83
CA ASP A 88 6.60 -9.58 -4.93
C ASP A 88 5.41 -10.46 -5.34
N CYS A 89 4.23 -10.17 -4.78
CA CYS A 89 3.01 -10.92 -5.09
C CYS A 89 2.02 -10.15 -5.95
N HIS A 90 2.35 -8.93 -6.39
CA HIS A 90 1.48 -8.05 -7.19
C HIS A 90 0.09 -7.83 -6.57
N GLY A 91 0.00 -7.82 -5.25
CA GLY A 91 -1.27 -7.67 -4.52
C GLY A 91 -2.08 -8.96 -4.36
N LYS A 92 -1.61 -10.11 -4.86
CA LYS A 92 -2.29 -11.42 -4.76
C LYS A 92 -2.22 -12.07 -3.38
N ARG A 93 -1.37 -11.55 -2.48
CA ARG A 93 -1.23 -11.95 -1.05
C ARG A 93 -0.84 -13.41 -0.82
N LEU A 94 -0.35 -14.11 -1.85
CA LEU A 94 0.00 -15.53 -1.80
C LEU A 94 1.42 -15.76 -2.31
N LYS A 95 2.01 -16.89 -1.87
CA LYS A 95 3.33 -17.33 -2.34
C LYS A 95 3.24 -17.74 -3.81
N PRO A 96 4.33 -17.60 -4.60
CA PRO A 96 4.37 -18.05 -5.99
C PRO A 96 3.99 -19.53 -6.16
N THR A 97 4.37 -20.39 -5.22
CA THR A 97 4.01 -21.82 -5.23
C THR A 97 2.52 -22.07 -5.05
N SER A 98 1.83 -21.22 -4.28
CA SER A 98 0.38 -21.29 -4.13
C SER A 98 -0.34 -20.80 -5.39
N LEU A 99 0.22 -19.79 -6.06
CA LEU A 99 -0.30 -19.26 -7.34
C LEU A 99 -0.05 -20.18 -8.53
N ALA A 100 0.90 -21.12 -8.42
CA ALA A 100 1.15 -22.12 -9.44
C ALA A 100 0.07 -23.23 -9.49
N VAL A 101 -0.72 -23.39 -8.43
CA VAL A 101 -1.83 -24.35 -8.40
C VAL A 101 -3.02 -23.76 -9.11
N THR A 102 -3.54 -24.49 -10.10
CA THR A 102 -4.68 -24.06 -10.93
C THR A 102 -5.83 -25.05 -10.88
N VAL A 103 -7.04 -24.54 -11.05
CA VAL A 103 -8.28 -25.30 -11.26
C VAL A 103 -8.94 -24.69 -12.48
N GLY A 104 -9.30 -25.50 -13.48
CA GLY A 104 -9.87 -24.97 -14.74
C GLY A 104 -8.95 -23.97 -15.45
N GLY A 105 -7.63 -24.12 -15.31
CA GLY A 105 -6.63 -23.22 -15.91
C GLY A 105 -6.50 -21.85 -15.23
N ARG A 106 -7.11 -21.64 -14.06
CA ARG A 106 -7.00 -20.40 -13.27
C ARG A 106 -6.48 -20.67 -11.87
N ASN A 107 -5.64 -19.79 -11.34
CA ASN A 107 -5.21 -19.87 -9.94
C ASN A 107 -6.23 -19.20 -9.01
N ILE A 108 -6.09 -19.45 -7.71
CA ILE A 108 -7.03 -18.94 -6.69
C ILE A 108 -7.17 -17.42 -6.71
N ALA A 109 -6.10 -16.68 -6.99
CA ALA A 109 -6.11 -15.23 -6.96
C ALA A 109 -6.73 -14.63 -8.24
N GLU A 110 -6.62 -15.32 -9.37
CA GLU A 110 -7.36 -14.97 -10.59
C GLU A 110 -8.86 -15.17 -10.40
N VAL A 111 -9.29 -16.29 -9.81
CA VAL A 111 -10.72 -16.52 -9.52
C VAL A 111 -11.23 -15.53 -8.47
N SER A 112 -10.40 -15.12 -7.51
CA SER A 112 -10.79 -14.14 -6.49
C SER A 112 -10.91 -12.71 -7.01
N ASP A 113 -10.21 -12.40 -8.11
CA ASP A 113 -10.25 -11.09 -8.77
C ASP A 113 -11.36 -10.97 -9.82
N MET A 114 -11.99 -12.07 -10.20
CA MET A 114 -13.23 -12.05 -10.99
C MET A 114 -14.35 -11.41 -10.17
N SER A 115 -15.30 -10.79 -10.88
CA SER A 115 -16.57 -10.44 -10.25
C SER A 115 -17.29 -11.70 -9.76
N ILE A 116 -18.16 -11.58 -8.77
CA ILE A 116 -18.95 -12.69 -8.25
C ILE A 116 -19.79 -13.32 -9.38
N GLY A 117 -20.30 -12.51 -10.31
CA GLY A 117 -20.97 -12.97 -11.52
C GLY A 117 -20.06 -13.84 -12.41
N GLU A 118 -18.89 -13.32 -12.77
CA GLU A 118 -17.89 -14.04 -13.58
C GLU A 118 -17.40 -15.33 -12.90
N ALA A 119 -17.17 -15.29 -11.58
CA ALA A 119 -16.76 -16.46 -10.81
C ALA A 119 -17.87 -17.53 -10.76
N SER A 120 -19.14 -17.11 -10.69
CA SER A 120 -20.29 -18.01 -10.77
C SER A 120 -20.36 -18.70 -12.12
N GLU A 121 -20.21 -17.95 -13.22
CA GLU A 121 -20.16 -18.51 -14.58
C GLU A 121 -18.99 -19.46 -14.76
N PHE A 122 -17.79 -19.05 -14.33
CA PHE A 122 -16.58 -19.87 -14.37
C PHE A 122 -16.78 -21.21 -13.64
N LEU A 123 -17.32 -21.19 -12.42
CA LEU A 123 -17.57 -22.42 -11.67
C LEU A 123 -18.69 -23.26 -12.28
N ASN A 124 -19.68 -22.68 -12.94
CA ASN A 124 -20.73 -23.44 -13.63
C ASN A 124 -20.19 -24.13 -14.90
N ALA A 125 -19.27 -23.48 -15.61
CA ALA A 125 -18.59 -24.03 -16.80
C ALA A 125 -17.44 -24.99 -16.47
N LEU A 126 -17.01 -25.07 -15.20
CA LEU A 126 -15.88 -25.90 -14.78
C LEU A 126 -16.13 -27.40 -15.03
N THR A 127 -15.32 -27.98 -15.91
CA THR A 127 -15.27 -29.42 -16.18
C THR A 127 -14.26 -30.09 -15.28
N LEU A 128 -14.71 -31.08 -14.49
CA LEU A 128 -13.86 -31.88 -13.61
C LEU A 128 -13.82 -33.32 -14.12
N THR A 129 -12.69 -34.00 -13.89
CA THR A 129 -12.62 -35.45 -14.06
C THR A 129 -13.52 -36.16 -13.05
N GLU A 130 -13.86 -37.43 -13.30
CA GLU A 130 -14.70 -38.23 -12.39
C GLU A 130 -14.10 -38.30 -10.97
N ARG A 131 -12.78 -38.44 -10.87
CA ARG A 131 -12.06 -38.47 -9.58
C ARG A 131 -12.16 -37.13 -8.85
N GLU A 132 -11.92 -36.02 -9.54
CA GLU A 132 -12.02 -34.68 -8.95
C GLU A 132 -13.46 -34.37 -8.54
N ALA A 133 -14.44 -34.71 -9.37
CA ALA A 133 -15.86 -34.52 -9.07
C ALA A 133 -16.29 -35.34 -7.84
N THR A 134 -15.77 -36.55 -7.67
CA THR A 134 -16.05 -37.39 -6.49
C THR A 134 -15.52 -36.75 -5.20
N ILE A 135 -14.34 -36.13 -5.24
CA ILE A 135 -13.71 -35.51 -4.07
C ILE A 135 -14.28 -34.11 -3.80
N ALA A 136 -14.32 -33.26 -4.83
CA ALA A 136 -14.64 -31.84 -4.72
C ALA A 136 -16.13 -31.53 -4.88
N GLY A 137 -16.96 -32.49 -5.30
CA GLY A 137 -18.36 -32.25 -5.66
C GLY A 137 -19.18 -31.56 -4.56
N ARG A 138 -18.99 -31.95 -3.29
CA ARG A 138 -19.66 -31.30 -2.15
C ARG A 138 -19.19 -29.84 -1.96
N VAL A 139 -17.89 -29.59 -2.11
CA VAL A 139 -17.30 -28.26 -1.98
C VAL A 139 -17.79 -27.34 -3.10
N ILE A 140 -17.73 -27.81 -4.34
CA ILE A 140 -18.19 -27.04 -5.52
C ILE A 140 -19.68 -26.73 -5.42
N LYS A 141 -20.51 -27.68 -4.96
CA LYS A 141 -21.94 -27.45 -4.73
C LYS A 141 -22.17 -26.29 -3.75
N GLU A 142 -21.45 -26.27 -2.63
CA GLU A 142 -21.58 -25.23 -1.61
C GLU A 142 -21.09 -23.86 -2.10
N VAL A 143 -19.96 -23.82 -2.81
CA VAL A 143 -19.43 -22.56 -3.37
C VAL A 143 -20.40 -21.99 -4.40
N ARG A 144 -20.94 -22.82 -5.31
CA ARG A 144 -21.97 -22.38 -6.27
C ARG A 144 -23.23 -21.86 -5.58
N ALA A 145 -23.68 -22.48 -4.49
CA ALA A 145 -24.85 -22.03 -3.74
C ALA A 145 -24.64 -20.63 -3.13
N ARG A 146 -23.46 -20.36 -2.55
CA ARG A 146 -23.13 -19.04 -1.97
C ARG A 146 -22.95 -17.96 -3.03
N LEU A 147 -22.30 -18.30 -4.14
CA LEU A 147 -22.18 -17.38 -5.27
C LEU A 147 -23.54 -17.01 -5.84
N ARG A 148 -24.41 -17.99 -6.04
CA ARG A 148 -25.78 -17.74 -6.50
C ARG A 148 -26.53 -16.82 -5.55
N PHE A 149 -26.46 -17.07 -4.24
CA PHE A 149 -27.06 -16.17 -3.25
C PHE A 149 -26.57 -14.73 -3.39
N LEU A 150 -25.25 -14.52 -3.55
CA LEU A 150 -24.67 -13.18 -3.74
C LEU A 150 -25.12 -12.51 -5.04
N VAL A 151 -25.26 -13.28 -6.12
CA VAL A 151 -25.83 -12.79 -7.38
C VAL A 151 -27.31 -12.42 -7.22
N ASP A 152 -28.10 -13.26 -6.54
CA ASP A 152 -29.54 -13.05 -6.33
C ASP A 152 -29.83 -11.78 -5.51
N VAL A 153 -28.93 -11.41 -4.58
CA VAL A 153 -29.02 -10.14 -3.82
C VAL A 153 -28.40 -8.94 -4.55
N GLY A 154 -27.91 -9.11 -5.78
CA GLY A 154 -27.38 -8.03 -6.62
C GLY A 154 -25.96 -7.56 -6.27
N LEU A 155 -25.12 -8.45 -5.72
CA LEU A 155 -23.71 -8.17 -5.42
C LEU A 155 -22.74 -8.76 -6.46
N ASP A 156 -23.25 -9.10 -7.64
CA ASP A 156 -22.53 -9.78 -8.72
C ASP A 156 -21.35 -8.98 -9.30
N TYR A 157 -21.40 -7.65 -9.19
CA TYR A 157 -20.35 -6.72 -9.65
C TYR A 157 -19.13 -6.63 -8.73
N LEU A 158 -19.22 -7.17 -7.51
CA LEU A 158 -18.12 -7.14 -6.54
C LEU A 158 -17.15 -8.30 -6.78
N THR A 159 -15.89 -8.13 -6.40
CA THR A 159 -14.88 -9.21 -6.40
C THR A 159 -14.64 -9.73 -4.99
N PHE A 160 -14.15 -10.96 -4.85
CA PHE A 160 -13.74 -11.50 -3.54
C PHE A 160 -12.47 -10.84 -2.99
N SER A 161 -11.63 -10.29 -3.87
CA SER A 161 -10.42 -9.59 -3.49
C SER A 161 -10.65 -8.18 -2.92
N ARG A 162 -11.87 -7.64 -3.06
CA ARG A 162 -12.23 -6.33 -2.50
C ARG A 162 -12.16 -6.34 -0.98
N SER A 163 -11.56 -5.31 -0.41
CA SER A 163 -11.48 -5.14 1.05
C SER A 163 -12.87 -4.92 1.65
N ALA A 164 -13.23 -5.72 2.65
CA ALA A 164 -14.53 -5.62 3.33
C ALA A 164 -14.76 -4.24 3.96
N GLY A 165 -13.71 -3.56 4.44
CA GLY A 165 -13.82 -2.22 5.04
C GLY A 165 -14.08 -1.09 4.05
N THR A 166 -14.25 -1.40 2.76
CA THR A 166 -14.56 -0.42 1.70
C THR A 166 -15.97 -0.57 1.13
N LEU A 167 -16.80 -1.41 1.75
CA LEU A 167 -18.19 -1.66 1.39
C LEU A 167 -19.15 -0.87 2.28
#